data_AF-A0A0C3PL16-F1
#
_entry.id   AF-A0A0C3PL16-F1
#
_cell.length_a   1.000
_cell.length_b   1.000
_cell.length_c   1.000
_cell.angle_alpha   90.00
_cell.angle_beta   90.00
_cell.angle_gamma   90.00
#
_symmetry.space_group_name_H-M   'P 1'
#
loop_
_entity.id
_entity.type
_entity.pdbx_description
1 polymer ?
#
loop_
_entity_poly.entity_id
_entity_poly.type
_entity_poly.pdbx_seq_one_letter_code
_entity_poly.pdbx_strand_id
1 'polypeptide(L)'
;SRTIWIAAQSNVAVKNVAEKFDKIGFHDFKLLVSLEFHFDWHEHLYEKLAPCVIRSDSFRNGRVGASRQLCGARVILCTLSMLSNDHIAPYVQVNPVDILIFDEGSQIEVGNYVPVLHRFGGTLSKIAFIGDCKQHRMPGVIGDFISQKVYNGKLRTCHANAVKSPCRFIDVERGQEKQSGKSWINPSEALVVAQIARVYEAKGLDFRIITPYDAQRSLIERELQAANICYKDKVFNVDSFQGNEAEHIIISVVRSNKLGFLANQRRTNVMLTRCSKTMVICTSRAFMQGKGASTLIGHLAAAVGPRAWITGEVLLMFLGLRPTPFNTVGSSKTSAS
;
A
#
# COMPACT_ATOMS: atom_id res chain seq x y z
N SER A 1 14.20 21.38 -31.06
CA SER A 1 14.38 20.88 -29.68
C SER A 1 13.25 19.92 -29.38
N ARG A 2 13.54 18.73 -28.83
CA ARG A 2 12.55 17.66 -28.63
C ARG A 2 11.70 17.89 -27.38
N THR A 3 10.45 17.44 -27.43
CA THR A 3 9.46 17.52 -26.35
C THR A 3 9.13 16.11 -25.86
N ILE A 4 9.06 15.93 -24.54
CA ILE A 4 8.89 14.62 -23.92
C ILE A 4 7.57 14.61 -23.17
N TRP A 5 6.75 13.63 -23.48
CA TRP A 5 5.51 13.35 -22.77
C TRP A 5 5.66 12.02 -22.05
N ILE A 6 5.33 12.01 -20.76
CA ILE A 6 5.35 10.82 -19.91
C ILE A 6 3.90 10.56 -19.48
N ALA A 7 3.36 9.43 -19.92
CA ALA A 7 2.00 9.01 -19.67
C ALA A 7 1.95 7.75 -18.81
N ALA A 8 0.96 7.64 -17.91
CA ALA A 8 0.69 6.41 -17.17
C ALA A 8 -0.81 6.13 -17.04
N GLN A 9 -1.19 4.92 -16.63
CA GLN A 9 -2.61 4.53 -16.50
C GLN A 9 -3.34 5.31 -15.41
N SER A 10 -2.65 5.65 -14.31
CA SER A 10 -3.26 6.21 -13.11
C SER A 10 -2.58 7.49 -12.66
N ASN A 11 -3.37 8.35 -12.01
CA ASN A 11 -2.92 9.57 -11.35
C ASN A 11 -1.79 9.32 -10.33
N VAL A 12 -1.84 8.19 -9.63
CA VAL A 12 -0.83 7.77 -8.66
C VAL A 12 0.49 7.42 -9.35
N ALA A 13 0.46 6.74 -10.49
CA ALA A 13 1.69 6.42 -11.23
C ALA A 13 2.39 7.71 -11.72
N VAL A 14 1.63 8.64 -12.31
CA VAL A 14 2.16 9.93 -12.78
C VAL A 14 2.72 10.75 -11.61
N LYS A 15 2.07 10.71 -10.44
CA LYS A 15 2.58 11.32 -9.19
C LYS A 15 3.95 10.79 -8.81
N ASN A 16 4.10 9.47 -8.80
CA ASN A 16 5.34 8.83 -8.37
C ASN A 16 6.53 9.28 -9.25
N VAL A 17 6.29 9.53 -10.54
CA VAL A 17 7.29 10.10 -11.44
C VAL A 17 7.62 11.55 -11.04
N ALA A 18 6.61 12.39 -10.80
CA ALA A 18 6.81 13.78 -10.36
C ALA A 18 7.58 13.87 -9.03
N GLU A 19 7.28 13.00 -8.06
CA GLU A 19 8.01 12.93 -6.78
C GLU A 19 9.47 12.50 -6.97
N LYS A 20 9.75 11.60 -7.93
CA LYS A 20 11.14 11.23 -8.26
C LYS A 20 11.90 12.39 -8.89
N PHE A 21 11.25 13.21 -9.72
CA PHE A 21 11.83 14.43 -10.28
C PHE A 21 12.16 15.46 -9.20
N ASP A 22 11.27 15.69 -8.24
CA ASP A 22 11.54 16.58 -7.11
C ASP A 22 12.73 16.10 -6.27
N LYS A 23 12.83 14.79 -5.99
CA LYS A 23 13.95 14.20 -5.24
C LYS A 23 15.31 14.41 -5.90
N ILE A 24 15.38 14.54 -7.21
CA ILE A 24 16.62 14.82 -7.95
C ILE A 24 16.80 16.31 -8.28
N GLY A 25 15.90 17.18 -7.79
CA GLY A 25 15.95 18.63 -8.03
C GLY A 25 15.58 19.04 -9.46
N PHE A 26 14.84 18.21 -10.19
CA PHE A 26 14.38 18.53 -11.54
C PHE A 26 12.96 19.10 -11.50
N HIS A 27 12.80 20.40 -11.74
CA HIS A 27 11.51 21.10 -11.71
C HIS A 27 11.04 21.63 -13.07
N ASP A 28 11.81 21.41 -14.14
CA ASP A 28 11.47 21.83 -15.51
C ASP A 28 10.49 20.85 -16.19
N PHE A 29 9.38 20.58 -15.50
CA PHE A 29 8.29 19.75 -15.99
C PHE A 29 6.94 20.34 -15.62
N LYS A 30 5.89 19.92 -16.33
CA LYS A 30 4.49 20.19 -15.96
C LYS A 30 3.68 18.92 -15.84
N LEU A 31 2.88 18.85 -14.78
CA LEU A 31 1.99 17.74 -14.46
C LEU A 31 0.54 18.17 -14.76
N LEU A 32 -0.07 17.56 -15.78
CA LEU A 32 -1.45 17.79 -16.19
C LEU A 32 -2.38 16.77 -15.51
N VAL A 33 -3.35 17.26 -14.73
CA VAL A 33 -4.23 16.42 -13.89
C VAL A 33 -5.70 16.77 -14.08
N SER A 34 -6.59 15.78 -13.96
CA SER A 34 -8.05 16.01 -14.09
C SER A 34 -8.66 16.65 -12.84
N LEU A 35 -9.90 17.14 -12.93
CA LEU A 35 -10.63 17.71 -11.81
C LEU A 35 -11.05 16.66 -10.76
N GLU A 36 -11.47 15.47 -11.22
CA GLU A 36 -11.89 14.33 -10.36
C GLU A 36 -10.75 13.68 -9.57
N PHE A 37 -9.55 14.22 -9.72
CA PHE A 37 -8.31 13.80 -9.07
C PHE A 37 -8.28 14.05 -7.55
N HIS A 38 -9.30 14.73 -7.01
CA HIS A 38 -9.34 15.26 -5.64
C HIS A 38 -9.64 14.25 -4.52
N PHE A 39 -10.10 13.03 -4.81
CA PHE A 39 -10.57 12.13 -3.74
C PHE A 39 -9.48 11.30 -3.03
N ASP A 40 -8.26 11.20 -3.57
CA ASP A 40 -7.18 10.36 -3.01
C ASP A 40 -5.86 11.11 -2.71
N TRP A 41 -5.84 12.44 -2.79
CA TRP A 41 -4.62 13.23 -2.55
C TRP A 41 -4.76 14.14 -1.32
N HIS A 42 -3.99 13.86 -0.28
CA HIS A 42 -3.89 14.74 0.87
C HIS A 42 -3.21 16.07 0.50
N GLU A 43 -3.85 17.20 0.83
CA GLU A 43 -3.49 18.57 0.43
C GLU A 43 -2.08 19.02 0.85
N HIS A 44 -1.51 18.46 1.92
CA HIS A 44 -0.23 18.92 2.51
C HIS A 44 1.02 18.54 1.68
N LEU A 45 0.92 17.56 0.77
CA LEU A 45 2.08 17.10 -0.03
C LEU A 45 2.26 17.86 -1.35
N TYR A 46 1.28 18.68 -1.72
CA TYR A 46 1.34 19.47 -2.96
C TYR A 46 2.07 20.79 -2.84
N GLU A 47 2.33 21.30 -1.65
CA GLU A 47 2.94 22.63 -1.50
C GLU A 47 4.24 22.77 -2.29
N LYS A 48 5.03 21.68 -2.39
CA LYS A 48 6.30 21.65 -3.12
C LYS A 48 6.14 21.49 -4.64
N LEU A 49 5.15 20.71 -5.09
CA LEU A 49 4.91 20.41 -6.51
C LEU A 49 3.88 21.34 -7.16
N ALA A 50 3.16 22.15 -6.39
CA ALA A 50 2.17 23.12 -6.83
C ALA A 50 2.61 23.96 -8.05
N PRO A 51 3.84 24.51 -8.15
CA PRO A 51 4.24 25.30 -9.32
C PRO A 51 4.35 24.47 -10.63
N CYS A 52 4.47 23.14 -10.52
CA CYS A 52 4.56 22.24 -11.65
C CYS A 52 3.20 21.67 -12.07
N VAL A 53 2.15 21.82 -11.28
CA VAL A 53 0.83 21.20 -11.53
C VAL A 53 -0.09 22.14 -12.29
N ILE A 54 -0.77 21.62 -13.33
CA ILE A 54 -1.82 22.31 -14.08
C ILE A 54 -3.05 21.41 -14.07
N ARG A 55 -4.15 21.92 -13.53
CA ARG A 55 -5.40 21.16 -13.43
C ARG A 55 -6.30 21.42 -14.65
N SER A 56 -7.08 20.43 -15.04
CA SER A 56 -7.93 20.49 -16.24
C SER A 56 -9.00 21.60 -16.20
N ASP A 57 -9.49 21.96 -15.01
CA ASP A 57 -10.40 23.10 -14.81
C ASP A 57 -9.72 24.45 -15.04
N SER A 58 -8.41 24.52 -14.83
CA SER A 58 -7.59 25.71 -15.09
C SER A 58 -7.02 25.77 -16.50
N PHE A 59 -7.38 24.82 -17.39
CA PHE A 59 -6.87 24.82 -18.75
C PHE A 59 -7.31 26.06 -19.51
N ARG A 60 -6.33 26.84 -19.97
CA ARG A 60 -6.62 28.07 -20.70
C ARG A 60 -6.91 27.76 -22.17
N ASN A 61 -7.95 28.40 -22.69
CA ASN A 61 -8.28 28.31 -24.10
C ASN A 61 -7.20 29.01 -24.95
N GLY A 62 -6.72 28.31 -25.97
CA GLY A 62 -5.79 28.84 -26.97
C GLY A 62 -4.31 28.73 -26.62
N ARG A 63 -3.48 28.83 -27.67
CA ARG A 63 -2.03 28.56 -27.64
C ARG A 63 -1.25 29.47 -26.69
N VAL A 64 -1.63 30.73 -26.58
CA VAL A 64 -0.97 31.72 -25.70
C VAL A 64 -1.19 31.38 -24.22
N GLY A 65 -2.40 30.95 -23.87
CA GLY A 65 -2.73 30.54 -22.51
C GLY A 65 -1.95 29.31 -22.08
N ALA A 66 -1.95 28.28 -22.93
CA ALA A 66 -1.17 27.06 -22.71
C ALA A 66 0.33 27.35 -22.61
N SER A 67 0.89 28.18 -23.50
CA SER A 67 2.32 28.53 -23.45
C SER A 67 2.72 29.24 -22.17
N ARG A 68 1.87 30.11 -21.62
CA ARG A 68 2.11 30.76 -20.33
C ARG A 68 2.10 29.77 -19.18
N GLN A 69 1.18 28.80 -19.17
CA GLN A 69 1.10 27.79 -18.12
C GLN A 69 2.23 26.76 -18.20
N LEU A 70 2.69 26.44 -19.42
CA LEU A 70 3.83 25.55 -19.60
C LEU A 70 5.15 26.18 -19.16
N CYS A 71 5.26 27.52 -19.16
CA CYS A 71 6.46 28.27 -18.75
C CYS A 71 7.75 27.79 -19.42
N GLY A 72 7.68 27.31 -20.67
CA GLY A 72 8.85 26.78 -21.39
C GLY A 72 9.24 25.34 -21.06
N ALA A 73 8.57 24.70 -20.09
CA ALA A 73 8.82 23.30 -19.74
C ALA A 73 8.60 22.39 -20.93
N ARG A 74 9.52 21.45 -21.15
CA ARG A 74 9.48 20.52 -22.29
C ARG A 74 9.10 19.10 -21.91
N VAL A 75 9.08 18.80 -20.61
CA VAL A 75 8.65 17.51 -20.05
C VAL A 75 7.24 17.66 -19.50
N ILE A 76 6.31 16.90 -20.07
CA ILE A 76 4.91 16.92 -19.66
C ILE A 76 4.53 15.55 -19.11
N LEU A 77 3.94 15.54 -17.91
CA LEU A 77 3.45 14.36 -17.21
C LEU A 77 1.92 14.39 -17.22
N CYS A 78 1.27 13.30 -17.62
CA CYS A 78 -0.19 13.20 -17.55
C CYS A 78 -0.66 11.75 -17.54
N THR A 79 -1.95 11.50 -17.32
CA THR A 79 -2.51 10.15 -17.53
C THR A 79 -2.75 9.89 -19.01
N LEU A 80 -2.87 8.61 -19.36
CA LEU A 80 -3.27 8.18 -20.70
C LEU A 80 -4.65 8.73 -21.10
N SER A 81 -5.57 8.80 -20.15
CA SER A 81 -6.90 9.41 -20.34
C SER A 81 -6.81 10.90 -20.63
N MET A 82 -5.92 11.63 -19.95
CA MET A 82 -5.69 13.06 -20.19
C MET A 82 -5.12 13.31 -21.58
N LEU A 83 -4.16 12.50 -22.00
CA LEU A 83 -3.54 12.60 -23.32
C LEU A 83 -4.55 12.34 -24.47
N SER A 84 -5.59 11.57 -24.18
CA SER A 84 -6.68 11.28 -25.12
C SER A 84 -7.76 12.36 -25.14
N ASN A 85 -7.76 13.31 -24.20
CA ASN A 85 -8.77 14.33 -24.04
C ASN A 85 -8.54 15.52 -25.00
N ASP A 86 -9.60 16.04 -25.64
CA ASP A 86 -9.50 17.15 -26.58
C ASP A 86 -9.15 18.50 -25.94
N HIS A 87 -9.42 18.67 -24.65
CA HIS A 87 -9.02 19.87 -23.91
C HIS A 87 -7.49 20.06 -23.84
N ILE A 88 -6.70 19.02 -24.16
CA ILE A 88 -5.24 19.10 -24.18
C ILE A 88 -4.69 19.70 -25.49
N ALA A 89 -5.51 19.89 -26.52
CA ALA A 89 -5.08 20.33 -27.84
C ALA A 89 -4.22 21.63 -27.81
N PRO A 90 -4.54 22.67 -27.02
CA PRO A 90 -3.71 23.87 -26.93
C PRO A 90 -2.30 23.58 -26.39
N TYR A 91 -2.16 22.64 -25.46
CA TYR A 91 -0.87 22.25 -24.89
C TYR A 91 -0.03 21.44 -25.88
N VAL A 92 -0.66 20.54 -26.63
CA VAL A 92 0.02 19.79 -27.69
C VAL A 92 0.45 20.69 -28.85
N GLN A 93 -0.29 21.76 -29.15
CA GLN A 93 0.12 22.75 -30.16
C GLN A 93 1.33 23.58 -29.74
N VAL A 94 1.53 23.79 -28.43
CA VAL A 94 2.73 24.46 -27.90
C VAL A 94 3.89 23.47 -27.79
N ASN A 95 3.61 22.30 -27.22
CA ASN A 95 4.55 21.20 -27.03
C ASN A 95 4.06 19.95 -27.78
N PRO A 96 4.41 19.79 -29.08
CA PRO A 96 4.05 18.59 -29.84
C PRO A 96 4.49 17.31 -29.13
N VAL A 97 3.78 16.21 -29.32
CA VAL A 97 4.19 14.92 -28.75
C VAL A 97 5.25 14.31 -29.67
N ASP A 98 6.53 14.53 -29.37
CA ASP A 98 7.67 14.02 -30.16
C ASP A 98 8.21 12.71 -29.57
N ILE A 99 8.46 12.69 -28.25
CA ILE A 99 8.84 11.50 -27.50
C ILE A 99 7.72 11.18 -26.51
N LEU A 100 7.16 9.97 -26.59
CA LEU A 100 6.16 9.48 -25.65
C LEU A 100 6.71 8.32 -24.83
N ILE A 101 6.70 8.46 -23.51
CA ILE A 101 7.13 7.45 -22.56
C ILE A 101 5.91 6.97 -21.79
N PHE A 102 5.61 5.68 -21.84
CA PHE A 102 4.59 5.07 -20.99
C PHE A 102 5.25 4.53 -19.74
N ASP A 103 4.98 5.12 -18.57
CA ASP A 103 5.37 4.53 -17.29
C ASP A 103 4.32 3.52 -16.83
N GLU A 104 4.78 2.48 -16.14
CA GLU A 104 3.99 1.29 -15.80
C GLU A 104 3.28 0.66 -17.03
N GLY A 105 3.91 0.70 -18.20
CA GLY A 105 3.31 0.25 -19.47
C GLY A 105 2.87 -1.23 -19.47
N SER A 106 3.42 -2.06 -18.58
CA SER A 106 2.96 -3.44 -18.36
C SER A 106 1.54 -3.54 -17.78
N GLN A 107 1.03 -2.47 -17.18
CA GLN A 107 -0.30 -2.41 -16.56
C GLN A 107 -1.38 -1.86 -17.50
N ILE A 108 -1.01 -1.29 -18.65
CA ILE A 108 -1.95 -0.71 -19.62
C ILE A 108 -2.29 -1.77 -20.67
N GLU A 109 -3.58 -1.96 -20.93
CA GLU A 109 -4.04 -2.83 -22.01
C GLU A 109 -3.67 -2.27 -23.38
N VAL A 110 -3.26 -3.15 -24.32
CA VAL A 110 -2.76 -2.75 -25.64
C VAL A 110 -3.74 -1.84 -26.39
N GLY A 111 -5.05 -2.12 -26.27
CA GLY A 111 -6.10 -1.32 -26.92
C GLY A 111 -6.11 0.15 -26.49
N ASN A 112 -5.65 0.46 -25.27
CA ASN A 112 -5.64 1.83 -24.75
C ASN A 112 -4.52 2.69 -25.36
N TYR A 113 -3.51 2.09 -25.98
CA TYR A 113 -2.47 2.84 -26.69
C TYR A 113 -2.93 3.32 -28.06
N VAL A 114 -3.82 2.58 -28.72
CA VAL A 114 -4.21 2.80 -30.12
C VAL A 114 -4.73 4.22 -30.38
N PRO A 115 -5.63 4.80 -29.56
CA PRO A 115 -6.14 6.16 -29.79
C PRO A 115 -5.05 7.23 -29.76
N VAL A 116 -4.10 7.09 -28.83
CA VAL A 116 -2.98 8.02 -28.65
C VAL A 116 -2.01 7.94 -29.83
N LEU A 117 -1.66 6.72 -30.23
CA LEU A 117 -0.75 6.49 -31.37
C LEU A 117 -1.35 7.01 -32.67
N HIS A 118 -2.65 6.81 -32.88
CA HIS A 118 -3.36 7.36 -34.03
C HIS A 118 -3.39 8.89 -33.98
N ARG A 119 -3.69 9.48 -32.81
CA ARG A 119 -3.80 10.93 -32.63
C ARG A 119 -2.47 11.68 -32.88
N PHE A 120 -1.36 11.12 -32.46
CA PHE A 120 -0.04 11.79 -32.53
C PHE A 120 0.91 11.18 -33.57
N GLY A 121 0.44 10.27 -34.43
CA GLY A 121 1.27 9.60 -35.44
C GLY A 121 2.03 10.54 -36.38
N GLY A 122 1.53 11.78 -36.59
CA GLY A 122 2.20 12.79 -37.40
C GLY A 122 3.33 13.56 -36.71
N THR A 123 3.40 13.56 -35.37
CA THR A 123 4.44 14.28 -34.61
C THR A 123 5.39 13.35 -33.85
N LEU A 124 4.95 12.13 -33.58
CA LEU A 124 5.64 11.17 -32.72
C LEU A 124 6.83 10.54 -33.43
N SER A 125 8.04 10.78 -32.92
CA SER A 125 9.28 10.19 -33.44
C SER A 125 9.78 8.99 -32.65
N LYS A 126 9.46 8.92 -31.35
CA LYS A 126 9.90 7.82 -30.47
C LYS A 126 8.86 7.48 -29.41
N ILE A 127 8.67 6.18 -29.20
CA ILE A 127 7.89 5.64 -28.10
C ILE A 127 8.80 4.79 -27.22
N ALA A 128 8.70 4.95 -25.91
CA ALA A 128 9.36 4.09 -24.93
C ALA A 128 8.32 3.55 -23.96
N PHE A 129 8.41 2.26 -23.65
CA PHE A 129 7.59 1.63 -22.62
C PHE A 129 8.49 1.34 -21.43
N ILE A 130 8.21 1.98 -20.30
CA ILE A 130 8.84 1.74 -19.01
C ILE A 130 7.85 0.94 -18.19
N GLY A 131 8.31 -0.17 -17.66
CA GLY A 131 7.53 -1.02 -16.79
C GLY A 131 8.31 -2.29 -16.57
N ASP A 132 8.53 -2.64 -15.31
CA ASP A 132 9.03 -3.96 -14.99
C ASP A 132 7.85 -4.82 -14.54
N CYS A 133 7.72 -6.00 -15.13
CA CYS A 133 6.86 -7.03 -14.57
C CYS A 133 7.46 -7.59 -13.29
N LYS A 134 8.71 -7.28 -12.95
CA LYS A 134 9.37 -7.78 -11.74
C LYS A 134 8.95 -7.01 -10.49
N GLN A 135 8.65 -7.77 -9.45
CA GLN A 135 8.58 -7.28 -8.08
C GLN A 135 9.85 -7.68 -7.32
N HIS A 136 10.61 -6.69 -6.87
CA HIS A 136 11.85 -6.86 -6.11
C HIS A 136 11.67 -6.65 -4.60
N ARG A 137 10.51 -6.18 -4.16
CA ARG A 137 10.28 -5.81 -2.75
C ARG A 137 9.80 -6.97 -1.91
N MET A 138 8.71 -7.60 -2.33
CA MET A 138 8.03 -8.58 -1.49
C MET A 138 8.77 -9.92 -1.50
N PRO A 139 8.81 -10.63 -0.35
CA PRO A 139 9.23 -12.02 -0.31
C PRO A 139 8.44 -12.88 -1.31
N GLY A 140 9.08 -13.88 -1.91
CA GLY A 140 8.51 -14.74 -2.97
C GLY A 140 7.08 -15.20 -2.68
N VAL A 141 6.86 -15.74 -1.49
CA VAL A 141 5.55 -16.25 -1.05
C VAL A 141 4.45 -15.19 -1.11
N ILE A 142 4.75 -13.95 -0.69
CA ILE A 142 3.77 -12.85 -0.68
C ILE A 142 3.65 -12.28 -2.10
N GLY A 143 4.77 -12.06 -2.78
CA GLY A 143 4.80 -11.50 -4.12
C GLY A 143 4.08 -12.36 -5.15
N ASP A 144 4.32 -13.67 -5.15
CA ASP A 144 3.69 -14.63 -6.06
C ASP A 144 2.18 -14.73 -5.79
N PHE A 145 1.78 -14.73 -4.51
CA PHE A 145 0.38 -14.71 -4.13
C PHE A 145 -0.33 -13.45 -4.63
N ILE A 146 0.24 -12.26 -4.36
CA ILE A 146 -0.34 -10.98 -4.79
C ILE A 146 -0.37 -10.90 -6.31
N SER A 147 0.69 -11.35 -6.99
CA SER A 147 0.73 -11.44 -8.45
C SER A 147 -0.46 -12.24 -8.98
N GLN A 148 -0.66 -13.45 -8.48
CA GLN A 148 -1.74 -14.34 -8.93
C GLN A 148 -3.13 -13.77 -8.63
N LYS A 149 -3.35 -13.24 -7.43
CA LYS A 149 -4.70 -12.82 -6.96
C LYS A 149 -5.10 -11.41 -7.35
N VAL A 150 -4.15 -10.51 -7.54
CA VAL A 150 -4.43 -9.08 -7.79
C VAL A 150 -3.99 -8.66 -9.20
N TYR A 151 -2.92 -9.25 -9.73
CA TYR A 151 -2.31 -8.84 -11.00
C TYR A 151 -2.38 -9.94 -12.07
N ASN A 152 -3.24 -10.96 -11.91
CA ASN A 152 -3.45 -12.06 -12.86
C ASN A 152 -2.15 -12.78 -13.27
N GLY A 153 -1.21 -12.93 -12.34
CA GLY A 153 0.07 -13.60 -12.57
C GLY A 153 1.07 -12.78 -13.39
N LYS A 154 0.77 -11.52 -13.72
CA LYS A 154 1.62 -10.67 -14.56
C LYS A 154 2.85 -10.12 -13.84
N LEU A 155 2.90 -10.19 -12.50
CA LEU A 155 4.07 -9.81 -11.71
C LEU A 155 4.98 -11.01 -11.45
N ARG A 156 6.27 -10.90 -11.75
CA ARG A 156 7.29 -11.91 -11.47
C ARG A 156 8.08 -11.53 -10.22
N THR A 157 8.06 -12.35 -9.19
CA THR A 157 8.87 -12.04 -8.00
C THR A 157 10.36 -12.28 -8.27
N CYS A 158 11.18 -11.29 -7.96
CA CYS A 158 12.64 -11.28 -8.12
C CYS A 158 13.28 -10.79 -6.81
N HIS A 159 12.91 -11.43 -5.70
CA HIS A 159 13.40 -11.17 -4.37
C HIS A 159 13.97 -12.46 -3.78
N ALA A 160 15.23 -12.42 -3.32
CA ALA A 160 15.84 -13.57 -2.68
C ALA A 160 15.13 -13.87 -1.35
N ASN A 161 14.65 -15.10 -1.16
CA ASN A 161 13.99 -15.49 0.08
C ASN A 161 15.03 -15.62 1.20
N ALA A 162 15.32 -14.51 1.89
CA ALA A 162 16.24 -14.48 3.02
C ALA A 162 15.71 -15.21 4.27
N VAL A 163 14.38 -15.41 4.35
CA VAL A 163 13.70 -15.98 5.52
C VAL A 163 12.81 -17.15 5.11
N LYS A 164 12.90 -18.28 5.84
CA LYS A 164 12.16 -19.53 5.57
C LYS A 164 10.64 -19.38 5.68
N SER A 165 10.15 -18.43 6.48
CA SER A 165 8.73 -18.16 6.68
C SER A 165 8.48 -16.65 6.75
N PRO A 166 8.40 -15.98 5.58
CA PRO A 166 8.30 -14.52 5.52
C PRO A 166 6.92 -14.01 5.91
N CYS A 167 5.87 -14.83 5.88
CA CYS A 167 4.52 -14.47 6.30
C CYS A 167 4.06 -15.42 7.41
N ARG A 168 3.60 -14.88 8.54
CA ARG A 168 3.03 -15.65 9.65
C ARG A 168 1.72 -15.03 10.12
N PHE A 169 0.82 -15.88 10.58
CA PHE A 169 -0.43 -15.48 11.19
C PHE A 169 -0.38 -15.78 12.69
N ILE A 170 -0.79 -14.84 13.52
CA ILE A 170 -0.97 -15.07 14.96
C ILE A 170 -2.46 -15.21 15.21
N ASP A 171 -2.87 -16.38 15.69
CA ASP A 171 -4.26 -16.62 16.06
C ASP A 171 -4.56 -15.97 17.42
N VAL A 172 -5.34 -14.90 17.38
CA VAL A 172 -5.83 -14.21 18.56
C VAL A 172 -7.21 -14.74 18.88
N GLU A 173 -7.26 -15.97 19.41
CA GLU A 173 -8.51 -16.73 19.63
C GLU A 173 -9.54 -15.96 20.47
N ARG A 174 -9.09 -15.21 21.48
CA ARG A 174 -9.93 -14.37 22.37
C ARG A 174 -10.14 -12.94 21.85
N GLY A 175 -9.75 -12.67 20.60
CA GLY A 175 -9.89 -11.36 19.97
C GLY A 175 -11.32 -11.09 19.53
N GLN A 176 -11.99 -10.16 20.20
CA GLN A 176 -13.33 -9.71 19.83
C GLN A 176 -13.30 -8.26 19.39
N GLU A 177 -13.85 -7.99 18.20
CA GLU A 177 -14.06 -6.63 17.72
C GLU A 177 -15.03 -5.89 18.66
N LYS A 178 -14.68 -4.66 19.04
CA LYS A 178 -15.53 -3.74 19.78
C LYS A 178 -15.69 -2.46 18.98
N GLN A 179 -16.91 -1.93 18.96
CA GLN A 179 -17.18 -0.65 18.31
C GLN A 179 -16.65 0.49 19.19
N SER A 180 -15.94 1.43 18.58
CA SER A 180 -15.45 2.65 19.22
C SER A 180 -15.87 3.84 18.37
N GLY A 181 -16.99 4.48 18.74
CA GLY A 181 -17.64 5.49 17.91
C GLY A 181 -18.07 4.92 16.55
N LYS A 182 -17.54 5.50 15.46
CA LYS A 182 -17.74 5.04 14.07
C LYS A 182 -16.65 4.06 13.59
N SER A 183 -15.71 3.71 14.46
CA SER A 183 -14.55 2.85 14.15
C SER A 183 -14.59 1.56 14.96
N TRP A 184 -13.56 0.73 14.81
CA TRP A 184 -13.47 -0.58 15.45
C TRP A 184 -12.11 -0.77 16.11
N ILE A 185 -12.12 -1.47 17.24
CA ILE A 185 -10.92 -1.86 17.98
C ILE A 185 -10.98 -3.35 18.31
N ASN A 186 -9.82 -3.95 18.53
CA ASN A 186 -9.69 -5.29 19.07
C ASN A 186 -8.58 -5.26 20.13
N PRO A 187 -8.93 -5.14 21.42
CA PRO A 187 -7.96 -5.00 22.49
C PRO A 187 -6.98 -6.17 22.59
N SER A 188 -7.46 -7.40 22.37
CA SER A 188 -6.61 -8.59 22.42
C SER A 188 -5.56 -8.58 21.30
N GLU A 189 -5.94 -8.16 20.09
CA GLU A 189 -4.95 -7.98 19.02
C GLU A 189 -3.95 -6.87 19.33
N ALA A 190 -4.40 -5.75 19.92
CA ALA A 190 -3.50 -4.64 20.27
C ALA A 190 -2.42 -5.06 21.28
N LEU A 191 -2.80 -5.86 22.30
CA LEU A 191 -1.88 -6.44 23.26
C LEU A 191 -0.85 -7.36 22.60
N VAL A 192 -1.29 -8.26 21.72
CA VAL A 192 -0.42 -9.18 20.99
C VAL A 192 0.55 -8.41 20.08
N VAL A 193 0.07 -7.38 19.39
CA VAL A 193 0.90 -6.50 18.56
C VAL A 193 1.98 -5.81 19.41
N ALA A 194 1.63 -5.28 20.59
CA ALA A 194 2.60 -4.66 21.48
C ALA A 194 3.67 -5.65 21.98
N GLN A 195 3.30 -6.91 22.23
CA GLN A 195 4.25 -7.97 22.60
C GLN A 195 5.22 -8.29 21.46
N ILE A 196 4.74 -8.40 20.22
CA ILE A 196 5.59 -8.63 19.05
C ILE A 196 6.52 -7.43 18.82
N ALA A 197 5.98 -6.21 18.90
CA ALA A 197 6.74 -4.98 18.77
C ALA A 197 7.87 -4.90 19.81
N ARG A 198 7.63 -5.34 21.05
CA ARG A 198 8.67 -5.41 22.09
C ARG A 198 9.85 -6.28 21.68
N VAL A 199 9.55 -7.46 21.12
CA VAL A 199 10.60 -8.39 20.66
C VAL A 199 11.36 -7.82 19.47
N TYR A 200 10.67 -7.14 18.55
CA TYR A 200 11.32 -6.50 17.41
C TYR A 200 12.20 -5.32 17.84
N GLU A 201 11.75 -4.52 18.82
CA GLU A 201 12.54 -3.44 19.41
C GLU A 201 13.78 -3.98 20.12
N ALA A 202 13.65 -5.03 20.93
CA ALA A 202 14.76 -5.66 21.62
C ALA A 202 15.81 -6.25 20.65
N LYS A 203 15.40 -6.60 19.43
CA LYS A 203 16.27 -7.08 18.35
C LYS A 203 16.78 -5.95 17.43
N GLY A 204 16.37 -4.70 17.65
CA GLY A 204 16.76 -3.55 16.82
C GLY A 204 16.24 -3.64 15.38
N LEU A 205 15.09 -4.28 15.15
CA LEU A 205 14.55 -4.45 13.81
C LEU A 205 13.84 -3.18 13.30
N ASP A 206 13.94 -2.88 12.01
CA ASP A 206 13.09 -1.87 11.36
C ASP A 206 11.69 -2.44 11.12
N PHE A 207 10.72 -1.99 11.92
CA PHE A 207 9.35 -2.46 11.82
C PHE A 207 8.32 -1.34 11.86
N ARG A 208 7.22 -1.57 11.17
CA ARG A 208 6.01 -0.73 11.23
C ARG A 208 4.78 -1.58 11.48
N ILE A 209 3.79 -0.98 12.12
CA ILE A 209 2.51 -1.57 12.47
C ILE A 209 1.44 -0.91 11.62
N ILE A 210 0.63 -1.72 10.93
CA ILE A 210 -0.47 -1.25 10.09
C ILE A 210 -1.77 -1.82 10.62
N THR A 211 -2.81 -0.99 10.67
CA THR A 211 -4.16 -1.44 10.99
C THR A 211 -5.22 -0.72 10.15
N PRO A 212 -6.36 -1.37 9.82
CA PRO A 212 -7.40 -0.72 9.03
C PRO A 212 -8.12 0.46 9.70
N TYR A 213 -8.08 0.55 11.04
CA TYR A 213 -8.95 1.43 11.81
C TYR A 213 -8.15 2.41 12.67
N ASP A 214 -8.47 3.71 12.58
CA ASP A 214 -7.74 4.73 13.35
C ASP A 214 -7.90 4.60 14.87
N ALA A 215 -9.06 4.11 15.33
CA ALA A 215 -9.26 3.81 16.74
C ALA A 215 -8.34 2.67 17.20
N GLN A 216 -8.08 1.68 16.35
CA GLN A 216 -7.13 0.62 16.66
C GLN A 216 -5.69 1.15 16.64
N ARG A 217 -5.33 2.04 15.70
CA ARG A 217 -4.01 2.70 15.69
C ARG A 217 -3.77 3.39 17.03
N SER A 218 -4.72 4.21 17.46
CA SER A 218 -4.65 4.94 18.73
C SER A 218 -4.57 4.00 19.95
N LEU A 219 -5.27 2.87 19.92
CA LEU A 219 -5.18 1.86 20.97
C LEU A 219 -3.80 1.21 21.01
N ILE A 220 -3.25 0.80 19.86
CA ILE A 220 -1.91 0.21 19.78
C ILE A 220 -0.85 1.20 20.26
N GLU A 221 -0.94 2.48 19.90
CA GLU A 221 -0.02 3.51 20.39
C GLU A 221 0.00 3.60 21.92
N ARG A 222 -1.17 3.52 22.56
CA ARG A 222 -1.29 3.49 24.03
C ARG A 222 -0.66 2.23 24.62
N GLU A 223 -0.89 1.06 24.03
CA GLU A 223 -0.29 -0.20 24.49
C GLU A 223 1.25 -0.19 24.36
N LEU A 224 1.77 0.36 23.26
CA LEU A 224 3.21 0.54 23.09
C LEU A 224 3.79 1.53 24.10
N GLN A 225 3.12 2.65 24.32
CA GLN A 225 3.53 3.65 25.31
C GLN A 225 3.55 3.05 26.72
N ALA A 226 2.53 2.28 27.11
CA ALA A 226 2.48 1.57 28.39
C ALA A 226 3.60 0.52 28.52
N ALA A 227 4.05 -0.05 27.41
CA ALA A 227 5.18 -0.97 27.34
C ALA A 227 6.56 -0.26 27.25
N ASN A 228 6.62 1.08 27.36
CA ASN A 228 7.82 1.90 27.16
C ASN A 228 8.49 1.72 25.79
N ILE A 229 7.70 1.46 24.74
CA ILE A 229 8.18 1.35 23.36
C ILE A 229 7.83 2.64 22.61
N CYS A 230 8.80 3.21 21.88
CA CYS A 230 8.56 4.38 21.04
C CYS A 230 7.58 4.01 19.91
N TYR A 231 6.39 4.62 19.91
CA TYR A 231 5.34 4.40 18.91
C TYR A 231 5.41 5.40 17.74
N LYS A 232 6.13 6.52 17.92
CA LYS A 232 6.25 7.58 16.91
C LYS A 232 6.83 7.00 15.62
N ASP A 233 6.20 7.34 14.51
CA ASP A 233 6.52 6.85 13.17
C ASP A 233 6.50 5.32 13.03
N LYS A 234 5.89 4.58 13.96
CA LYS A 234 5.77 3.11 13.90
C LYS A 234 4.37 2.63 13.61
N VAL A 235 3.33 3.32 14.08
CA VAL A 235 1.94 2.84 13.99
C VAL A 235 1.14 3.69 13.01
N PHE A 236 0.52 3.04 12.03
CA PHE A 236 -0.22 3.71 10.98
C PHE A 236 -1.55 3.03 10.72
N ASN A 237 -2.51 3.82 10.24
CA ASN A 237 -3.68 3.26 9.61
C ASN A 237 -3.40 3.08 8.09
N VAL A 238 -4.18 2.27 7.39
CA VAL A 238 -3.91 1.97 5.97
C VAL A 238 -3.93 3.24 5.09
N ASP A 239 -4.80 4.19 5.40
CA ASP A 239 -4.95 5.42 4.63
C ASP A 239 -3.73 6.36 4.84
N SER A 240 -3.15 6.39 6.05
CA SER A 240 -1.96 7.19 6.37
C SER A 240 -0.62 6.52 6.04
N PHE A 241 -0.61 5.24 5.66
CA PHE A 241 0.60 4.48 5.35
C PHE A 241 0.99 4.48 3.86
N GLN A 242 0.33 5.30 3.03
CA GLN A 242 0.57 5.31 1.59
C GLN A 242 1.95 5.87 1.23
N GLY A 243 2.83 5.02 0.72
CA GLY A 243 4.20 5.38 0.32
C GLY A 243 5.28 5.05 1.36
N ASN A 244 4.88 4.63 2.56
CA ASN A 244 5.79 4.10 3.57
C ASN A 244 5.99 2.59 3.41
N GLU A 245 7.18 2.13 3.80
CA GLU A 245 7.66 0.76 3.66
C GLU A 245 8.52 0.40 4.87
N ALA A 246 8.64 -0.90 5.16
CA ALA A 246 9.48 -1.37 6.24
C ALA A 246 10.04 -2.76 5.94
N GLU A 247 11.16 -3.11 6.58
CA GLU A 247 11.65 -4.48 6.53
C GLU A 247 10.65 -5.47 7.14
N HIS A 248 10.11 -5.11 8.31
CA HIS A 248 9.18 -5.95 9.04
C HIS A 248 7.82 -5.24 9.22
N ILE A 249 6.74 -5.90 8.83
CA ILE A 249 5.38 -5.38 9.00
C ILE A 249 4.60 -6.23 9.99
N ILE A 250 3.94 -5.58 10.94
CA ILE A 250 2.97 -6.20 11.84
C ILE A 250 1.59 -5.64 11.47
N ILE A 251 0.61 -6.52 11.26
CA ILE A 251 -0.75 -6.12 10.90
C ILE A 251 -1.72 -6.53 12.02
N SER A 252 -2.59 -5.61 12.45
CA SER A 252 -3.79 -5.93 13.23
C SER A 252 -5.01 -5.80 12.33
N VAL A 253 -5.69 -6.93 12.09
CA VAL A 253 -6.86 -7.02 11.20
C VAL A 253 -8.13 -6.46 11.85
N VAL A 254 -8.21 -6.52 13.19
CA VAL A 254 -9.30 -6.03 14.06
C VAL A 254 -10.58 -6.83 13.94
N ARG A 255 -11.06 -7.07 12.72
CA ARG A 255 -12.36 -7.68 12.46
C ARG A 255 -12.34 -9.16 12.79
N SER A 256 -13.36 -9.60 13.53
CA SER A 256 -13.62 -11.00 13.84
C SER A 256 -15.06 -11.45 13.55
N ASN A 257 -15.94 -10.54 13.09
CA ASN A 257 -17.33 -10.89 12.77
C ASN A 257 -17.78 -10.43 11.37
N LYS A 258 -17.64 -9.16 10.99
CA LYS A 258 -17.98 -8.70 9.62
C LYS A 258 -16.73 -8.28 8.87
N LEU A 259 -16.79 -8.36 7.54
CA LEU A 259 -15.64 -8.00 6.68
C LEU A 259 -15.18 -6.56 6.87
N GLY A 260 -16.13 -5.62 6.89
CA GLY A 260 -15.84 -4.20 7.00
C GLY A 260 -14.80 -3.74 5.98
N PHE A 261 -13.67 -3.22 6.47
CA PHE A 261 -12.57 -2.72 5.65
C PHE A 261 -11.97 -3.80 4.73
N LEU A 262 -11.98 -5.06 5.16
CA LEU A 262 -11.39 -6.19 4.40
C LEU A 262 -12.14 -6.50 3.10
N ALA A 263 -13.36 -5.96 2.92
CA ALA A 263 -14.09 -6.06 1.66
C ALA A 263 -13.43 -5.24 0.54
N ASN A 264 -12.63 -4.21 0.89
CA ASN A 264 -11.91 -3.41 -0.09
C ASN A 264 -10.57 -4.07 -0.46
N GLN A 265 -10.54 -4.73 -1.62
CA GLN A 265 -9.34 -5.42 -2.11
C GLN A 265 -8.17 -4.46 -2.37
N ARG A 266 -8.41 -3.22 -2.85
CA ARG A 266 -7.34 -2.25 -3.12
C ARG A 266 -6.62 -1.85 -1.84
N ARG A 267 -7.37 -1.53 -0.79
CA ARG A 267 -6.80 -1.15 0.51
C ARG A 267 -6.10 -2.32 1.21
N THR A 268 -6.65 -3.53 1.07
CA THR A 268 -6.00 -4.75 1.59
C THR A 268 -4.71 -5.06 0.84
N ASN A 269 -4.68 -4.89 -0.48
CA ASN A 269 -3.46 -5.01 -1.29
C ASN A 269 -2.40 -3.99 -0.85
N VAL A 270 -2.81 -2.74 -0.58
CA VAL A 270 -1.92 -1.71 -0.03
C VAL A 270 -1.30 -2.15 1.29
N MET A 271 -2.03 -2.84 2.16
CA MET A 271 -1.49 -3.32 3.43
C MET A 271 -0.53 -4.51 3.25
N LEU A 272 -0.84 -5.45 2.36
CA LEU A 272 -0.05 -6.67 2.13
C LEU A 272 1.24 -6.44 1.33
N THR A 273 1.38 -5.30 0.65
CA THR A 273 2.51 -4.99 -0.25
C THR A 273 3.61 -4.15 0.40
N ARG A 274 3.61 -4.02 1.73
CA ARG A 274 4.43 -3.05 2.48
C ARG A 274 5.70 -3.59 3.11
N CYS A 275 5.85 -4.91 3.19
CA CYS A 275 7.03 -5.53 3.77
C CYS A 275 8.08 -5.87 2.71
N SER A 276 9.36 -5.73 3.06
CA SER A 276 10.45 -6.29 2.26
C SER A 276 11.01 -7.62 2.80
N LYS A 277 11.00 -7.85 4.12
CA LYS A 277 11.52 -9.09 4.73
C LYS A 277 10.44 -9.99 5.31
N THR A 278 9.68 -9.50 6.30
CA THR A 278 8.67 -10.33 6.97
C THR A 278 7.37 -9.61 7.28
N MET A 279 6.28 -10.36 7.32
CA MET A 279 4.95 -9.91 7.69
C MET A 279 4.35 -10.83 8.77
N VAL A 280 3.84 -10.22 9.84
CA VAL A 280 3.09 -10.93 10.89
C VAL A 280 1.68 -10.35 10.96
N ILE A 281 0.67 -11.19 10.78
CA ILE A 281 -0.73 -10.79 10.72
C ILE A 281 -1.45 -11.32 11.97
N CYS A 282 -1.91 -10.42 12.83
CA CYS A 282 -2.71 -10.72 14.00
C CYS A 282 -4.20 -10.70 13.61
N THR A 283 -4.88 -11.82 13.79
CA THR A 283 -6.29 -11.99 13.45
C THR A 283 -6.86 -13.25 14.14
N SER A 284 -8.14 -13.53 13.96
CA SER A 284 -8.73 -14.81 14.34
C SER A 284 -8.65 -15.82 13.20
N ARG A 285 -8.15 -17.03 13.48
CA ARG A 285 -8.13 -18.15 12.52
C ARG A 285 -9.53 -18.59 12.13
N ALA A 286 -10.42 -18.71 13.12
CA ALA A 286 -11.82 -19.05 12.88
C ALA A 286 -12.49 -18.02 11.96
N PHE A 287 -12.22 -16.74 12.15
CA PHE A 287 -12.74 -15.69 11.26
C PHE A 287 -12.19 -15.83 9.84
N MET A 288 -10.88 -16.06 9.68
CA MET A 288 -10.25 -16.23 8.36
C MET A 288 -10.65 -17.51 7.63
N GLN A 289 -11.06 -18.55 8.34
CA GLN A 289 -11.61 -19.79 7.76
C GLN A 289 -13.12 -19.71 7.50
N GLY A 290 -13.82 -18.79 8.18
CA GLY A 290 -15.25 -18.55 8.00
C GLY A 290 -15.52 -17.30 7.19
N LYS A 291 -16.08 -16.28 7.85
CA LYS A 291 -16.60 -15.07 7.20
C LYS A 291 -15.54 -14.26 6.45
N GLY A 292 -14.29 -14.30 6.89
CA GLY A 292 -13.14 -13.63 6.28
C GLY A 292 -12.49 -14.39 5.12
N ALA A 293 -12.90 -15.62 4.82
CA ALA A 293 -12.21 -16.51 3.87
C ALA A 293 -12.15 -15.96 2.45
N SER A 294 -13.18 -15.22 2.01
CA SER A 294 -13.24 -14.62 0.67
C SER A 294 -12.39 -13.36 0.51
N THR A 295 -11.84 -12.82 1.61
CA THR A 295 -10.99 -11.63 1.56
C THR A 295 -9.61 -11.97 1.04
N LEU A 296 -8.85 -10.96 0.60
CA LEU A 296 -7.48 -11.15 0.16
C LEU A 296 -6.59 -11.73 1.28
N ILE A 297 -6.83 -11.36 2.54
CA ILE A 297 -6.11 -11.93 3.71
C ILE A 297 -6.52 -13.38 3.95
N GLY A 298 -7.81 -13.72 3.82
CA GLY A 298 -8.30 -15.09 3.94
C GLY A 298 -7.69 -16.01 2.88
N HIS A 299 -7.65 -15.56 1.63
CA HIS A 299 -6.96 -16.27 0.55
C HIS A 299 -5.45 -16.42 0.83
N LEU A 300 -4.80 -15.40 1.39
CA LEU A 300 -3.38 -15.48 1.77
C LEU A 300 -3.18 -16.51 2.87
N ALA A 301 -4.02 -16.50 3.91
CA ALA A 301 -3.98 -17.47 5.00
C ALA A 301 -4.15 -18.92 4.52
N ALA A 302 -5.02 -19.15 3.54
CA ALA A 302 -5.19 -20.45 2.90
C ALA A 302 -3.93 -20.84 2.09
N ALA A 303 -3.35 -19.90 1.33
CA ALA A 303 -2.19 -20.14 0.49
C ALA A 303 -0.91 -20.46 1.29
N VAL A 304 -0.66 -19.77 2.42
CA VAL A 304 0.49 -20.06 3.29
C VAL A 304 0.30 -21.33 4.13
N GLY A 305 -0.94 -21.80 4.26
CA GLY A 305 -1.31 -23.05 4.92
C GLY A 305 -1.24 -23.01 6.45
N PRO A 306 -1.62 -24.12 7.11
CA PRO A 306 -1.77 -24.20 8.56
C PRO A 306 -0.47 -24.02 9.34
N ARG A 307 0.69 -24.33 8.74
CA ARG A 307 2.02 -24.20 9.37
C ARG A 307 2.46 -22.74 9.58
N ALA A 308 1.82 -21.79 8.89
CA ALA A 308 2.09 -20.37 9.05
C ALA A 308 1.37 -19.76 10.26
N TRP A 309 0.40 -20.47 10.84
CA TRP A 309 -0.34 -20.05 12.02
C TRP A 309 0.45 -20.36 13.30
N ILE A 310 0.57 -19.37 14.17
CA ILE A 310 1.14 -19.46 15.50
C ILE A 310 -0.02 -19.30 16.50
N THR A 311 -0.09 -20.21 17.47
CA THR A 311 -1.10 -20.21 18.53
C THR A 311 -0.43 -20.26 19.91
N GLY A 312 -1.13 -19.81 20.95
CA GLY A 312 -0.84 -20.06 22.37
C GLY A 312 0.65 -20.15 22.76
N GLU A 313 1.09 -21.32 23.20
CA GLU A 313 2.46 -21.58 23.68
C GLU A 313 3.55 -21.37 22.62
N VAL A 314 3.22 -21.58 21.34
CA VAL A 314 4.16 -21.33 20.23
C VAL A 314 4.39 -19.83 20.05
N LEU A 315 3.41 -18.98 20.39
CA LEU A 315 3.60 -17.53 20.43
C LEU A 315 4.59 -17.15 21.53
N LEU A 316 4.49 -17.77 22.71
CA LEU A 316 5.44 -17.53 23.80
C LEU A 316 6.86 -17.94 23.38
N MET A 317 7.03 -19.11 22.77
CA MET A 317 8.33 -19.54 22.22
C MET A 317 8.83 -18.61 21.10
N PHE A 318 7.95 -18.18 20.20
CA PHE A 318 8.26 -17.23 19.13
C PHE A 318 8.72 -15.86 19.69
N LEU A 319 8.12 -15.43 20.80
CA LEU A 319 8.47 -14.20 21.51
C LEU A 319 9.66 -14.38 22.47
N GLY A 320 10.21 -15.59 22.62
CA GLY A 320 11.29 -15.88 23.58
C GLY A 320 10.85 -15.82 25.05
N LEU A 321 9.55 -15.90 25.33
CA LEU A 321 8.97 -15.90 26.66
C LEU A 321 8.81 -17.36 27.15
N ARG A 322 9.24 -17.66 28.38
CA ARG A 322 9.02 -18.99 28.97
C ARG A 322 7.53 -19.18 29.27
N PRO A 323 6.92 -20.32 28.92
CA PRO A 323 5.59 -20.64 29.40
C PRO A 323 5.63 -20.75 30.93
N THR A 324 4.88 -19.90 31.63
CA THR A 324 4.62 -20.09 33.06
C THR A 324 3.79 -21.37 33.21
N PRO A 325 4.21 -22.38 33.99
CA PRO A 325 3.35 -23.52 34.27
C PRO A 325 2.09 -23.00 34.95
N PHE A 326 0.93 -23.39 34.42
CA PHE A 326 -0.35 -23.17 35.08
C PHE A 326 -0.28 -23.79 36.47
N ASN A 327 -0.30 -22.96 37.51
CA ASN A 327 -0.57 -23.44 38.86
C ASN A 327 -1.97 -24.07 38.84
N THR A 328 -2.02 -25.38 39.06
CA THR A 328 -3.19 -26.12 39.50
C THR A 328 -3.68 -25.49 40.80
N VAL A 329 -4.61 -24.53 40.70
CA VAL A 329 -5.43 -24.17 41.85
C VAL A 329 -6.28 -25.40 42.16
N GLY A 330 -6.00 -25.95 43.34
CA GLY A 330 -6.39 -27.27 43.77
C GLY A 330 -7.88 -27.55 43.69
N SER A 331 -8.18 -28.75 43.23
CA SER A 331 -9.32 -29.52 43.69
C SER A 331 -9.22 -29.71 45.22
N SER A 332 -10.05 -29.00 45.98
CA SER A 332 -10.43 -29.43 47.33
C SER A 332 -11.88 -29.91 47.30
N LYS A 333 -12.07 -31.23 47.14
CA LYS A 333 -13.12 -31.98 47.85
C LYS A 333 -12.67 -32.00 49.32
N THR A 334 -13.46 -31.66 50.34
CA THR A 334 -14.54 -32.38 51.07
C THR A 334 -14.74 -31.50 52.33
N SER A 335 -15.89 -31.35 52.99
CA SER A 335 -16.76 -32.35 53.61
C SER A 335 -18.00 -31.67 54.21
N ALA A 336 -19.07 -32.44 54.34
CA ALA A 336 -20.28 -32.12 55.07
C ALA A 336 -20.06 -31.80 56.57
N SER A 337 -20.91 -30.92 57.09
CA SER A 337 -21.59 -31.04 58.40
C SER A 337 -22.78 -30.08 58.40
#